data_AF-A0A9Q0PW76-F1
#
_entry.id   AF-A0A9Q0PW76-F1
#
_cell.length_a   1.000
_cell.length_b   1.000
_cell.length_c   1.000
_cell.angle_alpha   90.00
_cell.angle_beta   90.00
_cell.angle_gamma   90.00
#
_symmetry.space_group_name_H-M   'P 1'
#
loop_
_entity.id
_entity.type
_entity.pdbx_description
1 polymer ?
#
loop_
_entity_poly.entity_id
_entity_poly.type
_entity_poly.pdbx_seq_one_letter_code
_entity_poly.pdbx_strand_id
1 'polypeptide(L)'
;MASPSSPGEEPQGQNQQQEVVVAVKEREKECLHKTKTIHFLGRTTPIVLQNDNGPCPLLAICNVLLLKNNLNLSSDSAEVSQEQLLSLVAERLIDSNSNNKDAGYVENQQQNISDAIDLLPRLATGIDVNLKFRRIDDFEFTRECAIFDLLDIPLYHGWMVDPQGDDCMMAVFGMLAFYNLEGLINFNNTSGLNTMYGELKEY
;
A
#
# COMPACT_ATOMS: atom_id res chain seq x y z
N MET A 1 7.86 76.91 -18.93
CA MET A 1 9.12 76.59 -18.21
C MET A 1 8.75 76.01 -16.86
N ALA A 2 9.35 74.85 -16.54
CA ALA A 2 9.49 74.18 -15.25
C ALA A 2 8.24 73.79 -14.42
N SER A 3 7.99 72.47 -14.35
CA SER A 3 7.48 71.77 -13.16
C SER A 3 8.55 70.74 -12.72
N PRO A 4 8.75 70.50 -11.40
CA PRO A 4 9.83 69.65 -10.91
C PRO A 4 9.42 68.18 -10.74
N SER A 5 10.47 67.38 -10.66
CA SER A 5 10.62 65.93 -10.64
C SER A 5 10.07 65.19 -9.41
N SER A 6 9.52 63.99 -9.63
CA SER A 6 9.27 62.96 -8.61
C SER A 6 10.51 62.07 -8.40
N PRO A 7 10.80 61.59 -7.18
CA PRO A 7 11.82 60.56 -6.95
C PRO A 7 11.24 59.17 -7.26
N GLY A 8 12.05 58.32 -7.91
CA GLY A 8 11.71 56.94 -8.23
C GLY A 8 11.81 56.02 -7.02
N GLU A 9 10.83 55.12 -6.89
CA GLU A 9 10.87 53.96 -6.01
C GLU A 9 11.49 52.78 -6.77
N GLU A 10 12.55 52.20 -6.21
CA GLU A 10 13.08 50.89 -6.63
C GLU A 10 12.17 49.76 -6.14
N PRO A 11 11.84 48.73 -6.93
CA PRO A 11 11.18 47.56 -6.42
C PRO A 11 12.22 46.54 -5.88
N GLN A 12 12.52 46.62 -4.58
CA GLN A 12 13.10 45.50 -3.84
C GLN A 12 12.01 44.47 -3.54
N GLY A 13 11.89 43.44 -4.39
CA GLY A 13 10.86 42.40 -4.15
C GLY A 13 11.01 41.08 -4.90
N GLN A 14 12.09 40.87 -5.66
CA GLN A 14 12.20 39.70 -6.54
C GLN A 14 13.08 38.55 -6.00
N ASN A 15 13.94 38.79 -5.00
CA ASN A 15 14.87 37.75 -4.52
C ASN A 15 14.27 36.75 -3.51
N GLN A 16 13.17 37.07 -2.82
CA GLN A 16 12.59 36.16 -1.83
C GLN A 16 11.72 35.07 -2.46
N GLN A 17 11.20 35.27 -3.67
CA GLN A 17 10.40 34.24 -4.35
C GLN A 17 11.26 33.15 -4.99
N GLN A 18 12.49 33.46 -5.41
CA GLN A 18 13.41 32.44 -5.96
C GLN A 18 13.99 31.52 -4.87
N GLU A 19 14.31 32.03 -3.67
CA GLU A 19 14.78 31.19 -2.55
C GLU A 19 13.70 30.23 -2.04
N VAL A 20 12.43 30.64 -2.02
CA VAL A 20 11.32 29.77 -1.59
C VAL A 20 11.07 28.65 -2.60
N VAL A 21 11.17 28.93 -3.92
CA VAL A 21 10.95 27.89 -4.96
C VAL A 21 12.09 26.88 -4.99
N VAL A 22 13.32 27.29 -4.68
CA VAL A 22 14.47 26.38 -4.56
C VAL A 22 14.38 25.57 -3.26
N ALA A 23 14.01 26.17 -2.13
CA ALA A 23 13.87 25.49 -0.85
C ALA A 23 12.67 24.52 -0.77
N VAL A 24 11.63 24.72 -1.58
CA VAL A 24 10.50 23.78 -1.72
C VAL A 24 10.89 22.56 -2.56
N LYS A 25 11.89 22.67 -3.45
CA LYS A 25 12.39 21.55 -4.26
C LYS A 25 13.38 20.63 -3.51
N GLU A 26 13.90 21.06 -2.36
CA GLU A 26 14.93 20.34 -1.60
C GLU A 26 14.39 19.44 -0.46
N ARG A 27 13.10 19.07 -0.46
CA ARG A 27 12.52 18.23 0.60
C ARG A 27 11.76 16.97 0.15
N GLU A 28 12.01 16.48 -1.05
CA GLU A 28 11.77 15.06 -1.35
C GLU A 28 13.12 14.35 -1.28
N LYS A 29 13.44 13.88 -0.08
CA LYS A 29 14.57 12.98 0.11
C LYS A 29 14.28 11.74 -0.72
N GLU A 30 14.95 11.57 -1.86
CA GLU A 30 14.78 10.38 -2.71
C GLU A 30 14.85 9.13 -1.83
N CYS A 31 13.73 8.42 -1.72
CA CYS A 31 13.67 7.18 -0.96
C CYS A 31 14.31 6.10 -1.82
N LEU A 32 15.59 5.80 -1.55
CA LEU A 32 16.36 4.79 -2.25
C LEU A 32 16.32 3.46 -1.50
N HIS A 33 16.09 2.37 -2.22
CA HIS A 33 16.11 1.01 -1.70
C HIS A 33 17.32 0.26 -2.24
N LYS A 34 18.02 -0.46 -1.36
CA LYS A 34 19.11 -1.34 -1.79
C LYS A 34 18.58 -2.54 -2.56
N THR A 35 19.33 -2.99 -3.55
CA THR A 35 19.05 -4.22 -4.28
C THR A 35 20.02 -5.32 -3.85
N LYS A 36 19.59 -6.57 -3.99
CA LYS A 36 20.44 -7.74 -3.78
C LYS A 36 20.19 -8.73 -4.89
N THR A 37 21.25 -9.12 -5.58
CA THR A 37 21.18 -10.15 -6.60
C THR A 37 21.14 -11.54 -5.95
N ILE A 38 20.16 -12.36 -6.36
CA ILE A 38 20.01 -13.75 -5.93
C ILE A 38 19.94 -14.68 -7.14
N HIS A 39 20.20 -15.97 -6.92
CA HIS A 39 19.95 -17.02 -7.90
C HIS A 39 18.61 -17.68 -7.57
N PHE A 40 17.61 -17.48 -8.42
CA PHE A 40 16.26 -18.00 -8.23
C PHE A 40 15.80 -18.77 -9.47
N LEU A 41 15.48 -20.06 -9.30
CA LEU A 41 15.04 -20.95 -10.37
C LEU A 41 15.95 -20.90 -11.63
N GLY A 42 17.27 -20.90 -11.42
CA GLY A 42 18.26 -20.87 -12.51
C GLY A 42 18.45 -19.50 -13.17
N ARG A 43 17.80 -18.44 -12.67
CA ARG A 43 17.98 -17.06 -13.14
C ARG A 43 18.69 -16.23 -12.08
N THR A 44 19.52 -15.31 -12.54
CA THR A 44 20.04 -14.22 -11.72
C THR A 44 18.96 -13.15 -11.63
N THR A 45 18.47 -12.85 -10.43
CA THR A 45 17.33 -11.95 -10.22
C THR A 45 17.65 -10.95 -9.11
N PRO A 46 17.52 -9.64 -9.35
CA PRO A 46 17.60 -8.66 -8.27
C PRO A 46 16.32 -8.71 -7.43
N ILE A 47 16.47 -8.62 -6.11
CA ILE A 47 15.39 -8.33 -5.17
C ILE A 47 15.66 -6.99 -4.49
N VAL A 48 14.59 -6.30 -4.13
CA VAL A 48 14.63 -5.02 -3.43
C VAL A 48 14.55 -5.25 -1.93
N LEU A 49 15.44 -4.59 -1.18
CA LEU A 49 15.54 -4.70 0.26
C LEU A 49 14.78 -3.55 0.94
N GLN A 50 14.19 -3.86 2.09
CA GLN A 50 13.50 -2.87 2.92
C GLN A 50 14.51 -2.07 3.76
N ASN A 51 14.29 -0.77 3.87
CA ASN A 51 14.96 0.10 4.84
C ASN A 51 14.16 0.13 6.15
N ASP A 52 14.73 0.66 7.24
CA ASP A 52 13.97 0.89 8.48
C ASP A 52 12.73 1.76 8.21
N ASN A 53 11.54 1.27 8.58
CA ASN A 53 10.23 1.88 8.30
C ASN A 53 9.87 2.03 6.80
N GLY A 54 10.53 1.30 5.90
CA GLY A 54 10.27 1.37 4.46
C GLY A 54 8.91 0.78 4.03
N PRO A 55 8.46 1.07 2.80
CA PRO A 55 7.16 0.65 2.26
C PRO A 55 7.07 -0.85 1.98
N CYS A 56 6.89 -1.65 3.02
CA CYS A 56 6.78 -3.11 2.93
C CYS A 56 5.81 -3.59 1.83
N PRO A 57 4.62 -2.98 1.62
CA PRO A 57 3.67 -3.45 0.61
C PRO A 57 4.18 -3.28 -0.82
N LEU A 58 4.74 -2.12 -1.15
CA LEU A 58 5.33 -1.86 -2.47
C LEU A 58 6.47 -2.85 -2.75
N LEU A 59 7.38 -3.03 -1.79
CA LEU A 59 8.52 -3.93 -1.95
C LEU A 59 8.10 -5.40 -2.10
N ALA A 60 7.05 -5.82 -1.38
CA ALA A 60 6.49 -7.16 -1.51
C ALA A 60 5.97 -7.39 -2.94
N ILE A 61 5.21 -6.45 -3.50
CA ILE A 61 4.71 -6.52 -4.88
C ILE A 61 5.87 -6.56 -5.87
N CYS A 62 6.83 -5.63 -5.76
CA CYS A 62 7.98 -5.58 -6.65
C CYS A 62 8.77 -6.89 -6.63
N ASN A 63 9.06 -7.44 -5.44
CA ASN A 63 9.80 -8.68 -5.31
C ASN A 63 9.07 -9.88 -5.90
N VAL A 64 7.75 -9.99 -5.69
CA VAL A 64 6.95 -11.06 -6.33
C VAL A 64 7.06 -10.97 -7.85
N LEU A 65 6.91 -9.77 -8.41
CA LEU A 65 6.95 -9.59 -9.86
C LEU A 65 8.35 -9.81 -10.44
N LEU A 66 9.42 -9.38 -9.76
CA LEU A 66 10.81 -9.67 -10.15
C LEU A 66 11.08 -11.18 -10.16
N LEU A 67 10.65 -11.89 -9.12
CA LEU A 67 10.78 -13.34 -9.02
C LEU A 67 9.96 -14.07 -10.09
N LYS A 68 8.77 -13.56 -10.46
CA LYS A 68 7.97 -14.08 -11.57
C LYS A 68 8.48 -13.70 -12.96
N ASN A 69 9.54 -12.89 -13.07
CA ASN A 69 10.05 -12.33 -14.35
C ASN A 69 9.09 -11.34 -15.03
N ASN A 70 8.21 -10.70 -14.26
CA ASN A 70 7.25 -9.73 -14.75
C ASN A 70 7.69 -8.27 -14.55
N LEU A 71 8.77 -8.03 -13.81
CA LEU A 71 9.46 -6.76 -13.74
C LEU A 71 10.95 -6.94 -14.08
N ASN A 72 11.57 -5.88 -14.59
CA ASN A 72 12.99 -5.86 -14.92
C ASN A 72 13.67 -4.70 -14.19
N LEU A 73 14.70 -5.03 -13.41
CA LEU A 73 15.62 -4.09 -12.81
C LEU A 73 17.04 -4.44 -13.24
N SER A 74 17.86 -3.42 -13.51
CA SER A 74 19.27 -3.65 -13.83
C SER A 74 19.97 -4.33 -12.65
N SER A 75 20.71 -5.40 -12.94
CA SER A 75 21.54 -6.09 -11.94
C SER A 75 22.80 -5.32 -11.58
N ASP A 76 23.13 -4.26 -12.35
CA ASP A 76 24.32 -3.43 -12.14
C ASP A 76 24.06 -2.29 -11.14
N SER A 77 22.79 -1.98 -10.84
CA SER A 77 22.43 -0.95 -9.89
C SER A 77 22.27 -1.54 -8.49
N ALA A 78 23.08 -1.05 -7.54
CA ALA A 78 22.99 -1.44 -6.14
C ALA A 78 21.78 -0.84 -5.41
N GLU A 79 21.14 0.16 -6.01
CA GLU A 79 20.01 0.90 -5.42
C GLU A 79 18.96 1.22 -6.49
N VAL A 80 17.72 1.45 -6.06
CA VAL A 80 16.57 1.81 -6.90
C VAL A 80 15.70 2.82 -6.16
N SER A 81 15.18 3.83 -6.85
CA SER A 81 14.29 4.82 -6.23
C SER A 81 12.87 4.27 -6.05
N GLN A 82 12.20 4.74 -5.01
CA GLN A 82 10.78 4.41 -4.77
C GLN A 82 9.88 4.83 -5.94
N GLU A 83 10.17 5.98 -6.56
CA GLU A 83 9.44 6.45 -7.75
C GLU A 83 9.59 5.46 -8.91
N GLN A 84 10.80 4.98 -9.18
CA GLN A 84 11.04 3.98 -10.21
C GLN A 84 10.27 2.68 -9.94
N LEU A 85 10.20 2.24 -8.68
CA LEU A 85 9.41 1.06 -8.30
C LEU A 85 7.91 1.28 -8.55
N LEU A 86 7.38 2.45 -8.21
CA LEU A 86 5.97 2.79 -8.47
C LEU A 86 5.67 2.83 -9.97
N SER A 87 6.54 3.44 -10.78
CA SER A 87 6.40 3.47 -12.24
C SER A 87 6.38 2.05 -12.84
N LEU A 88 7.29 1.18 -12.40
CA LEU A 88 7.34 -0.21 -12.86
C LEU A 88 6.06 -0.99 -12.52
N VAL A 89 5.51 -0.79 -11.31
CA VAL A 89 4.25 -1.43 -10.93
C VAL A 89 3.06 -0.86 -11.72
N ALA A 90 3.04 0.45 -11.97
CA ALA A 90 2.00 1.09 -12.78
C ALA A 90 2.00 0.57 -14.23
N GLU A 91 3.17 0.47 -14.86
CA GLU A 91 3.33 -0.12 -16.19
C GLU A 91 2.82 -1.57 -16.20
N ARG A 92 3.18 -2.35 -15.17
CA ARG A 92 2.73 -3.75 -15.07
C ARG A 92 1.22 -3.88 -14.92
N LEU A 93 0.55 -2.97 -14.21
CA LEU A 93 -0.91 -2.94 -14.08
C LEU A 93 -1.59 -2.75 -15.45
N ILE A 94 -1.08 -1.81 -16.25
CA ILE A 94 -1.58 -1.52 -17.59
C ILE A 94 -1.39 -2.74 -18.51
N ASP A 95 -0.17 -3.28 -18.54
CA ASP A 95 0.18 -4.41 -19.41
C ASP A 95 -0.66 -5.66 -19.11
N SER A 96 -0.84 -5.98 -17.82
CA SER A 96 -1.56 -7.18 -17.38
C SER A 96 -3.05 -7.16 -17.74
N ASN A 97 -3.63 -5.97 -17.90
CA ASN A 97 -5.08 -5.78 -18.07
C ASN A 97 -5.47 -5.26 -19.47
N SER A 98 -4.51 -5.03 -20.36
CA SER A 98 -4.73 -4.48 -21.73
C SER A 98 -5.41 -5.43 -22.74
N ASN A 99 -5.58 -6.72 -22.43
CA ASN A 99 -5.93 -7.75 -23.41
C ASN A 99 -7.43 -8.12 -23.52
N ASN A 100 -8.34 -7.46 -22.79
CA ASN A 100 -9.77 -7.81 -22.84
C ASN A 100 -10.52 -7.11 -24.00
N LYS A 101 -11.21 -7.90 -24.83
CA LYS A 101 -11.81 -7.46 -26.11
C LYS A 101 -13.31 -7.17 -26.06
N ASP A 102 -13.96 -7.28 -24.89
CA ASP A 102 -15.40 -7.06 -24.75
C ASP A 102 -15.71 -5.61 -24.34
N ALA A 103 -16.32 -4.83 -25.24
CA ALA A 103 -16.44 -3.37 -25.13
C ALA A 103 -17.08 -2.84 -23.83
N GLY A 104 -18.08 -3.54 -23.26
CA GLY A 104 -18.69 -3.14 -21.97
C GLY A 104 -17.87 -3.55 -20.74
N TYR A 105 -17.02 -4.55 -20.88
CA TYR A 105 -16.09 -5.00 -19.84
C TYR A 105 -14.83 -4.11 -19.80
N VAL A 106 -14.44 -3.56 -20.95
CA VAL A 106 -13.30 -2.65 -21.09
C VAL A 106 -13.48 -1.37 -20.28
N GLU A 107 -14.66 -0.76 -20.24
CA GLU A 107 -14.86 0.51 -19.51
C GLU A 107 -14.74 0.32 -17.98
N ASN A 108 -15.35 -0.74 -17.44
CA ASN A 108 -15.20 -1.07 -16.02
C ASN A 108 -13.76 -1.43 -15.65
N GLN A 109 -13.08 -2.23 -16.49
CA GLN A 109 -11.66 -2.53 -16.27
C GLN A 109 -10.78 -1.29 -16.32
N GLN A 110 -11.00 -0.42 -17.30
CA GLN A 110 -10.20 0.80 -17.44
C GLN A 110 -10.33 1.70 -16.22
N GLN A 111 -11.54 1.80 -15.65
CA GLN A 111 -11.76 2.54 -14.41
C GLN A 111 -11.03 1.88 -13.23
N ASN A 112 -11.11 0.55 -13.09
CA ASN A 112 -10.41 -0.17 -12.01
C ASN A 112 -8.88 0.01 -12.10
N ILE A 113 -8.31 0.02 -13.31
CA ILE A 113 -6.88 0.27 -13.53
C ILE A 113 -6.53 1.72 -13.15
N SER A 114 -7.34 2.69 -13.58
CA SER A 114 -7.14 4.11 -13.24
C SER A 114 -7.15 4.31 -11.73
N ASP A 115 -8.17 3.77 -11.06
CA ASP A 115 -8.32 3.86 -9.61
C ASP A 115 -7.15 3.18 -8.89
N ALA A 116 -6.66 2.05 -9.40
CA ALA A 116 -5.49 1.37 -8.85
C ALA A 116 -4.21 2.20 -8.98
N ILE A 117 -3.98 2.85 -10.13
CA ILE A 117 -2.83 3.75 -10.35
C ILE A 117 -2.87 4.92 -9.37
N ASP A 118 -4.04 5.53 -9.17
CA ASP A 118 -4.23 6.63 -8.21
C ASP A 118 -3.95 6.20 -6.76
N LEU A 119 -4.12 4.91 -6.46
CA LEU A 119 -3.88 4.33 -5.13
C LEU A 119 -2.43 3.85 -4.93
N LEU A 120 -1.64 3.65 -5.98
CA LEU A 120 -0.25 3.15 -5.89
C LEU A 120 0.62 3.91 -4.90
N PRO A 121 0.59 5.26 -4.82
CA PRO A 121 1.41 6.00 -3.86
C PRO A 121 1.15 5.58 -2.40
N ARG A 122 -0.04 5.07 -2.09
CA ARG A 122 -0.38 4.59 -0.74
C ARG A 122 0.37 3.32 -0.35
N LEU A 123 0.75 2.48 -1.32
CA LEU A 123 1.62 1.33 -1.06
C LEU A 123 2.98 1.75 -0.48
N ALA A 124 3.41 2.99 -0.77
CA ALA A 124 4.62 3.58 -0.23
C ALA A 124 4.49 4.06 1.23
N THR A 125 3.27 4.23 1.73
CA THR A 125 3.01 4.69 3.11
C THR A 125 2.43 3.60 4.00
N GLY A 126 1.94 2.51 3.42
CA GLY A 126 1.24 1.42 4.11
C GLY A 126 -0.16 1.20 3.52
N ILE A 127 -0.66 -0.02 3.65
CA ILE A 127 -2.00 -0.41 3.21
C ILE A 127 -2.81 -0.79 4.44
N ASP A 128 -4.07 -0.38 4.46
CA ASP A 128 -5.05 -0.83 5.44
C ASP A 128 -5.70 -2.13 4.92
N VAL A 129 -5.56 -3.20 5.71
CA VAL A 129 -6.20 -4.49 5.45
C VAL A 129 -7.07 -4.83 6.63
N ASN A 130 -8.32 -5.20 6.35
CA ASN A 130 -9.21 -5.74 7.36
C ASN A 130 -9.41 -7.23 7.06
N LEU A 131 -8.74 -8.09 7.83
CA LEU A 131 -8.82 -9.53 7.68
C LEU A 131 -10.02 -10.12 8.44
N LYS A 132 -10.47 -11.30 8.01
CA LYS A 132 -11.48 -12.11 8.72
C LYS A 132 -10.83 -13.38 9.21
N PHE A 133 -11.27 -13.90 10.35
CA PHE A 133 -10.55 -14.99 11.04
C PHE A 133 -10.88 -16.40 10.53
N ARG A 134 -11.60 -16.50 9.40
CA ARG A 134 -12.18 -17.76 8.92
C ARG A 134 -11.25 -18.56 8.02
N ARG A 135 -10.52 -17.92 7.11
CA ARG A 135 -9.64 -18.56 6.13
C ARG A 135 -8.40 -17.70 5.91
N ILE A 136 -7.34 -18.30 5.40
CA ILE A 136 -6.08 -17.60 5.12
C ILE A 136 -6.19 -16.51 4.04
N ASP A 137 -7.20 -16.57 3.19
CA ASP A 137 -7.45 -15.69 2.04
C ASP A 137 -8.63 -14.74 2.26
N ASP A 138 -9.12 -14.60 3.50
CA ASP A 138 -10.36 -13.88 3.80
C ASP A 138 -10.10 -12.45 4.30
N PHE A 139 -10.33 -11.49 3.40
CA PHE A 139 -10.23 -10.07 3.69
C PHE A 139 -11.58 -9.38 3.41
N GLU A 140 -11.86 -8.29 4.11
CA GLU A 140 -12.83 -7.31 3.64
C GLU A 140 -12.22 -6.57 2.44
N PHE A 141 -13.04 -6.36 1.41
CA PHE A 141 -12.59 -5.67 0.22
C PHE A 141 -12.27 -4.21 0.54
N THR A 142 -11.01 -3.82 0.38
CA THR A 142 -10.55 -2.43 0.35
C THR A 142 -10.07 -2.10 -1.06
N ARG A 143 -10.02 -0.81 -1.41
CA ARG A 143 -9.58 -0.42 -2.75
C ARG A 143 -8.09 -0.71 -2.98
N GLU A 144 -7.32 -0.69 -1.91
CA GLU A 144 -5.89 -0.98 -1.87
C GLU A 144 -5.63 -2.46 -2.14
N CYS A 145 -6.50 -3.36 -1.63
CA CYS A 145 -6.43 -4.78 -1.93
C CYS A 145 -6.65 -5.08 -3.43
N ALA A 146 -7.44 -4.25 -4.14
CA ALA A 146 -7.70 -4.45 -5.57
C ALA A 146 -6.42 -4.40 -6.44
N ILE A 147 -5.36 -3.73 -5.97
CA ILE A 147 -4.07 -3.71 -6.67
C ILE A 147 -3.47 -5.13 -6.74
N PHE A 148 -3.63 -5.93 -5.69
CA PHE A 148 -3.14 -7.31 -5.66
C PHE A 148 -3.89 -8.20 -6.65
N ASP A 149 -5.22 -8.04 -6.73
CA ASP A 149 -6.06 -8.76 -7.68
C ASP A 149 -5.69 -8.42 -9.13
N LEU A 150 -5.51 -7.14 -9.45
CA LEU A 150 -5.13 -6.66 -10.79
C LEU A 150 -3.73 -7.10 -11.22
N LEU A 151 -2.86 -7.44 -10.28
CA LEU A 151 -1.50 -7.96 -10.51
C LEU A 151 -1.43 -9.50 -10.45
N ASP A 152 -2.54 -10.18 -10.19
CA ASP A 152 -2.60 -11.63 -9.97
C ASP A 152 -1.61 -12.08 -8.87
N ILE A 153 -1.66 -11.38 -7.73
CA ILE A 153 -0.88 -11.67 -6.53
C ILE A 153 -1.85 -12.03 -5.41
N PRO A 154 -1.91 -13.30 -4.97
CA PRO A 154 -2.78 -13.66 -3.85
C PRO A 154 -2.24 -13.07 -2.54
N LEU A 155 -3.15 -12.52 -1.72
CA LEU A 155 -2.86 -12.03 -0.38
C LEU A 155 -3.29 -13.07 0.67
N TYR A 156 -2.47 -13.28 1.69
CA TYR A 156 -2.74 -14.26 2.75
C TYR A 156 -2.47 -13.69 4.15
N HIS A 157 -3.16 -14.23 5.16
CA HIS A 157 -2.86 -14.00 6.58
C HIS A 157 -2.91 -15.31 7.39
N GLY A 158 -2.23 -15.32 8.54
CA GLY A 158 -2.20 -16.46 9.46
C GLY A 158 -3.12 -16.30 10.67
N TRP A 159 -3.82 -15.17 10.78
CA TRP A 159 -4.68 -14.89 11.93
C TRP A 159 -6.03 -15.58 11.79
N MET A 160 -6.06 -16.86 12.15
CA MET A 160 -7.26 -17.70 12.11
C MET A 160 -7.65 -18.17 13.51
N VAL A 161 -8.93 -18.44 13.72
CA VAL A 161 -9.39 -19.11 14.94
C VAL A 161 -8.99 -20.58 14.90
N ASP A 162 -8.54 -21.12 16.04
CA ASP A 162 -8.23 -22.54 16.18
C ASP A 162 -9.50 -23.40 15.97
N PRO A 163 -9.53 -24.29 14.96
CA PRO A 163 -10.62 -25.25 14.72
C PRO A 163 -11.07 -26.07 15.92
N GLN A 164 -10.21 -26.23 16.93
CA GLN A 164 -10.49 -27.02 18.13
C GLN A 164 -11.06 -26.18 19.29
N GLY A 165 -11.21 -24.86 19.10
CA GLY A 165 -11.82 -23.97 20.09
C GLY A 165 -13.34 -24.13 20.20
N ASP A 166 -13.93 -23.49 21.22
CA ASP A 166 -15.38 -23.54 21.45
C ASP A 166 -16.21 -23.11 20.22
N ASP A 167 -17.28 -23.84 19.91
CA ASP A 167 -18.18 -23.56 18.78
C ASP A 167 -18.71 -22.11 18.77
N CYS A 168 -18.88 -21.52 19.96
CA CYS A 168 -19.30 -20.13 20.11
C CYS A 168 -18.22 -19.14 19.63
N MET A 169 -16.95 -19.41 19.90
CA MET A 169 -15.83 -18.62 19.37
C MET A 169 -15.81 -18.69 17.85
N MET A 170 -16.06 -19.86 17.27
CA MET A 170 -16.11 -20.01 15.81
C MET A 170 -17.24 -19.23 15.16
N ALA A 171 -18.44 -19.25 15.74
CA ALA A 171 -19.58 -18.51 15.23
C ALA A 171 -19.36 -16.99 15.31
N VAL A 172 -18.81 -16.50 16.42
CA VAL A 172 -18.58 -15.06 16.64
C VAL A 172 -17.47 -14.53 15.75
N PHE A 173 -16.31 -15.19 15.73
CA PHE A 173 -15.16 -14.70 14.96
C PHE A 173 -15.27 -15.01 13.46
N GLY A 174 -16.01 -16.05 13.08
CA GLY A 174 -16.20 -16.42 11.67
C GLY A 174 -17.02 -15.42 10.86
N MET A 175 -17.74 -14.50 11.51
CA MET A 175 -18.58 -13.48 10.86
C MET A 175 -18.03 -12.05 11.00
N LEU A 176 -17.00 -11.86 11.84
CA LEU A 176 -16.47 -10.54 12.16
C LEU A 176 -15.11 -10.32 11.49
N ALA A 177 -14.94 -9.13 10.93
CA ALA A 177 -13.63 -8.62 10.54
C ALA A 177 -12.93 -7.99 11.77
N PHE A 178 -11.61 -7.80 11.70
CA PHE A 178 -10.80 -7.33 12.83
C PHE A 178 -11.38 -6.07 13.51
N TYR A 179 -11.76 -5.04 12.76
CA TYR A 179 -12.30 -3.81 13.35
C TYR A 179 -13.64 -4.00 14.07
N ASN A 180 -14.46 -4.99 13.66
CA ASN A 180 -15.71 -5.30 14.36
C ASN A 180 -15.46 -6.02 15.70
N LEU A 181 -14.33 -6.71 15.82
CA LEU A 181 -13.87 -7.35 17.06
C LEU A 181 -13.34 -6.34 18.07
N GLU A 182 -12.59 -5.33 17.62
CA GLU A 182 -12.19 -4.22 18.50
C GLU A 182 -13.41 -3.52 19.11
N GLY A 183 -14.46 -3.29 18.31
CA GLY A 183 -15.73 -2.75 18.78
C GLY A 183 -16.39 -3.61 19.85
N LEU A 184 -16.34 -4.95 19.71
CA LEU A 184 -16.93 -5.90 20.65
C LEU A 184 -16.15 -5.98 21.97
N ILE A 185 -14.81 -5.93 21.91
CA ILE A 185 -13.95 -5.89 23.11
C ILE A 185 -14.19 -4.59 23.89
N ASN A 186 -14.28 -3.46 23.18
CA ASN A 186 -14.60 -2.17 23.80
C ASN A 186 -16.01 -2.16 24.39
N PHE A 187 -16.99 -2.78 23.73
CA PHE A 187 -18.33 -2.98 24.28
C PHE A 187 -18.30 -3.84 25.56
N ASN A 188 -17.59 -4.97 25.59
CA ASN A 188 -17.49 -5.80 26.80
C ASN A 188 -16.79 -5.07 27.98
N ASN A 189 -15.77 -4.27 27.69
CA ASN A 189 -15.06 -3.49 28.70
C ASN A 189 -15.90 -2.31 29.25
N THR A 190 -16.79 -1.73 28.43
CA THR A 190 -17.67 -0.62 28.84
C THR A 190 -19.01 -1.09 29.42
N SER A 191 -19.48 -2.28 29.05
CA SER A 191 -20.76 -2.85 29.48
C SER A 191 -20.67 -3.68 30.75
N GLY A 192 -19.48 -3.91 31.31
CA GLY A 192 -19.33 -4.67 32.56
C GLY A 192 -19.85 -6.11 32.49
N LEU A 193 -19.80 -6.77 31.33
CA LEU A 193 -20.25 -8.16 31.14
C LEU A 193 -19.22 -9.22 31.60
N ASN A 194 -18.31 -8.86 32.51
CA ASN A 194 -17.38 -9.80 33.16
C ASN A 194 -18.09 -10.85 34.02
N THR A 195 -19.42 -10.83 34.13
CA THR A 195 -20.20 -11.81 34.90
C THR A 195 -20.57 -13.09 34.14
N MET A 196 -20.49 -13.16 32.80
CA MET A 196 -20.99 -14.38 32.12
C MET A 196 -19.99 -15.55 32.06
N TYR A 197 -18.69 -15.31 32.26
CA TYR A 197 -17.67 -16.39 32.35
C TYR A 197 -17.34 -16.80 33.79
N GLY A 198 -17.88 -16.10 34.80
CA GLY A 198 -17.64 -16.39 36.22
C GLY A 198 -18.59 -17.42 36.84
N GLU A 199 -19.79 -17.63 36.28
CA GLU A 199 -20.83 -18.46 36.92
C GLU A 199 -20.95 -19.90 36.37
N LEU A 200 -20.12 -20.32 35.41
CA LEU A 200 -20.14 -21.70 34.88
C LEU A 200 -19.07 -22.62 35.50
N LYS A 201 -18.44 -22.21 36.61
CA LYS A 201 -17.45 -23.03 37.35
C LYS A 201 -17.86 -23.45 38.76
N GLU A 202 -19.06 -23.12 39.21
CA GLU A 202 -19.65 -23.71 40.40
C GLU A 202 -21.08 -24.12 40.08
N TYR A 203 -21.28 -25.36 39.63
CA TYR A 203 -22.30 -26.33 40.07
C TYR A 203 -22.23 -27.59 39.19
#